data_AF-A0A1U7ZTY0-F1
#
_entry.id   AF-A0A1U7ZTY0-F1
#
_cell.length_a   1.000
_cell.length_b   1.000
_cell.length_c   1.000
_cell.angle_alpha   90.00
_cell.angle_beta   90.00
_cell.angle_gamma   90.00
#
_symmetry.space_group_name_H-M   'P 1'
#
loop_
_entity.id
_entity.type
_entity.pdbx_description
1 polymer ?
#
loop_
_entity_poly.entity_id
_entity_poly.type
_entity_poly.pdbx_seq_one_letter_code
_entity_poly.pdbx_strand_id
1 'polypeptide(L)'
;MHLTTIRAMEKDLDLVKSDTKRLKEETERMMKAKDQTCSKIFDKQKKIASLHNDSSTLSQTLELIIQERVNTSAKLQKKKTYYAKIMEDMNAKLQEQQDWINSHKLNTNAGKLGLVETKTGAHEEGDIRVKTSIAMDPKTHRMGQETNEKYNDIMTKLDGSKAKLEEIMTNKSKLVLENCKIKKSIEQLKCRTASFPPALITMDMKALEEEHKALLSDNAAEVEYFQCLQHRIEQIKGISHVIKCPCGVEYKVELENSG
;
A
#
# COMPACT_ATOMS: atom_id res chain seq x y z
N MET A 1 -28.72 -52.45 -72.35
CA MET A 1 -27.54 -52.01 -71.57
C MET A 1 -27.55 -50.51 -71.33
N HIS A 2 -27.66 -49.67 -72.37
CA HIS A 2 -27.60 -48.19 -72.23
C HIS A 2 -28.66 -47.55 -71.32
N LEU A 3 -29.90 -48.04 -71.35
CA LEU A 3 -30.99 -47.46 -70.55
C LEU A 3 -30.74 -47.58 -69.03
N THR A 4 -30.10 -48.67 -68.59
CA THR A 4 -29.77 -48.91 -67.18
C THR A 4 -28.65 -47.98 -66.72
N THR A 5 -27.67 -47.71 -67.58
CA THR A 5 -26.57 -46.77 -67.33
C THR A 5 -27.09 -45.34 -67.20
N ILE A 6 -27.98 -44.90 -68.10
CA ILE A 6 -28.60 -43.58 -68.04
C ILE A 6 -29.34 -43.39 -66.71
N ARG A 7 -30.14 -44.37 -66.30
CA ARG A 7 -30.89 -44.32 -65.04
C ARG A 7 -30.01 -44.30 -63.80
N ALA A 8 -28.81 -44.90 -63.85
CA ALA A 8 -27.84 -44.81 -62.78
C ALA A 8 -27.24 -43.39 -62.69
N MET A 9 -26.84 -42.83 -63.84
CA MET A 9 -26.29 -41.46 -63.90
C MET A 9 -27.31 -40.41 -63.45
N GLU A 10 -28.60 -40.58 -63.75
CA GLU A 10 -29.68 -39.70 -63.25
C GLU A 10 -29.76 -39.70 -61.73
N LYS A 11 -29.68 -40.88 -61.10
CA LYS A 11 -29.67 -41.01 -59.63
C LYS A 11 -28.44 -40.34 -59.01
N ASP A 12 -27.27 -40.53 -59.61
CA ASP A 12 -26.04 -39.90 -59.13
C ASP A 12 -26.12 -38.38 -59.25
N LEU A 13 -26.71 -37.86 -60.33
CA LEU A 13 -26.97 -36.42 -60.53
C LEU A 13 -27.90 -35.85 -59.44
N ASP A 14 -28.97 -36.56 -59.12
CA ASP A 14 -29.89 -36.17 -58.05
C ASP A 14 -29.19 -36.20 -56.68
N LEU A 15 -28.33 -37.20 -56.45
CA LEU A 15 -27.52 -37.31 -55.23
C LEU A 15 -26.59 -36.10 -55.09
N VAL A 16 -25.81 -35.79 -56.14
CA VAL A 16 -24.90 -34.64 -56.19
C VAL A 16 -25.66 -33.32 -55.97
N LYS A 17 -26.85 -33.19 -56.55
CA LYS A 17 -27.69 -31.99 -56.39
C LYS A 17 -28.17 -31.83 -54.94
N SER A 18 -28.56 -32.93 -54.30
CA SER A 18 -28.97 -32.93 -52.89
C SER A 18 -27.81 -32.61 -51.95
N ASP A 19 -26.63 -33.17 -52.20
CA ASP A 19 -25.41 -32.92 -51.43
C ASP A 19 -24.93 -31.48 -51.60
N THR A 20 -24.97 -30.93 -52.82
CA THR A 20 -24.63 -29.53 -53.09
C THR A 20 -25.53 -28.58 -52.29
N LYS A 21 -26.84 -28.88 -52.20
CA LYS A 21 -27.79 -28.10 -51.41
C LYS A 21 -27.45 -28.17 -49.91
N ARG A 22 -27.19 -29.37 -49.39
CA ARG A 22 -26.80 -29.57 -47.98
C ARG A 22 -25.52 -28.79 -47.63
N LEU A 23 -24.53 -28.84 -48.52
CA LEU A 23 -23.23 -28.20 -48.32
C LEU A 23 -23.35 -26.67 -48.31
N LYS A 24 -24.25 -26.10 -49.15
CA LYS A 24 -24.58 -24.67 -49.13
C LYS A 24 -25.21 -24.24 -47.79
N GLU A 25 -26.20 -24.99 -47.31
CA GLU A 25 -26.86 -24.71 -46.02
C GLU A 25 -25.89 -24.82 -44.83
N GLU A 26 -24.96 -25.79 -44.89
CA GLU A 26 -23.91 -25.95 -43.88
C GLU A 26 -22.91 -24.80 -43.90
N THR A 27 -22.48 -24.35 -45.08
CA THR A 27 -21.60 -23.20 -45.23
C THR A 27 -22.25 -21.93 -44.66
N GLU A 28 -23.54 -21.73 -44.88
CA GLU A 28 -24.27 -20.57 -44.36
C GLU A 28 -24.44 -20.63 -42.84
N ARG A 29 -24.69 -21.82 -42.26
CA ARG A 29 -24.69 -22.02 -40.81
C ARG A 29 -23.32 -21.73 -40.20
N MET A 30 -22.26 -22.22 -40.85
CA MET A 30 -20.88 -22.00 -40.42
C MET A 30 -20.51 -20.51 -40.46
N MET A 31 -20.92 -19.79 -41.51
CA MET A 31 -20.68 -18.35 -41.64
C MET A 31 -21.34 -17.57 -40.49
N LYS A 32 -22.61 -17.87 -40.17
CA LYS A 32 -23.29 -17.26 -39.02
C LYS A 32 -22.59 -17.55 -37.69
N ALA A 33 -22.11 -18.79 -37.49
CA ALA A 33 -21.38 -19.16 -36.28
C ALA A 33 -20.02 -18.45 -36.19
N LYS A 34 -19.32 -18.26 -37.33
CA LYS A 34 -18.09 -17.49 -37.43
C LYS A 34 -18.33 -16.04 -37.02
N ASP A 35 -19.35 -15.39 -37.58
CA ASP A 35 -19.67 -13.99 -37.28
C ASP A 35 -19.95 -13.78 -35.79
N GLN A 36 -20.78 -14.65 -35.19
CA GLN A 36 -21.07 -14.60 -33.75
C GLN A 36 -19.81 -14.79 -32.90
N THR A 37 -18.90 -15.67 -33.32
CA THR A 37 -17.64 -15.92 -32.63
C THR A 37 -16.72 -14.70 -32.73
N CYS A 38 -16.61 -14.10 -33.91
CA CYS A 38 -15.86 -12.87 -34.13
C CYS A 38 -16.38 -11.71 -33.27
N SER A 39 -17.70 -11.52 -33.17
CA SER A 39 -18.27 -10.50 -32.27
C SER A 39 -17.89 -10.74 -30.81
N LYS A 40 -18.00 -11.98 -30.32
CA LYS A 40 -17.61 -12.34 -28.95
C LYS A 40 -16.11 -12.13 -28.69
N ILE A 41 -15.25 -12.44 -29.67
CA ILE A 41 -13.80 -12.22 -29.56
C ILE A 41 -13.51 -10.72 -29.44
N PHE A 42 -14.14 -9.91 -30.30
CA PHE A 42 -13.96 -8.46 -30.29
C PHE A 42 -14.38 -7.84 -28.93
N ASP A 43 -15.54 -8.23 -28.40
CA ASP A 43 -16.00 -7.75 -27.09
C ASP A 43 -15.04 -8.15 -25.96
N LYS A 44 -14.51 -9.37 -25.99
CA LYS A 44 -13.49 -9.83 -25.03
C LYS A 44 -12.19 -9.02 -25.15
N GLN A 45 -11.71 -8.76 -26.36
CA GLN A 45 -10.51 -7.94 -26.59
C GLN A 45 -10.68 -6.52 -26.05
N LYS A 46 -11.85 -5.90 -26.28
CA LYS A 46 -12.17 -4.57 -25.72
C LYS A 46 -12.13 -4.59 -24.19
N LYS A 47 -12.67 -5.64 -23.57
CA LYS A 47 -12.65 -5.79 -22.11
C LYS A 47 -11.25 -6.02 -21.56
N ILE A 48 -10.41 -6.80 -22.25
CA ILE A 48 -8.99 -6.99 -21.91
C ILE A 48 -8.24 -5.66 -21.94
N ALA A 49 -8.43 -4.86 -23.00
CA ALA A 49 -7.78 -3.55 -23.12
C ALA A 49 -8.18 -2.60 -21.97
N SER A 50 -9.47 -2.57 -21.60
CA SER A 50 -9.96 -1.81 -20.45
C SER A 50 -9.30 -2.26 -19.15
N LEU A 51 -9.27 -3.56 -18.87
CA LEU A 51 -8.67 -4.10 -17.65
C LEU A 51 -7.16 -3.87 -17.59
N HIS A 52 -6.48 -3.93 -18.74
CA HIS A 52 -5.06 -3.62 -18.81
C HIS A 52 -4.76 -2.17 -18.43
N ASN A 53 -5.59 -1.23 -18.90
CA ASN A 53 -5.48 0.18 -18.53
C ASN A 53 -5.72 0.41 -17.03
N ASP A 54 -6.77 -0.21 -16.47
CA ASP A 54 -7.07 -0.14 -15.04
C ASP A 54 -5.93 -0.71 -14.19
N SER A 55 -5.35 -1.84 -14.60
CA SER A 55 -4.19 -2.45 -13.95
C SER A 55 -2.98 -1.53 -13.96
N SER A 56 -2.71 -0.84 -15.07
CA SER A 56 -1.61 0.11 -15.18
C SER A 56 -1.79 1.29 -14.22
N THR A 57 -3.00 1.84 -14.16
CA THR A 57 -3.33 2.94 -13.24
C THR A 57 -3.22 2.52 -11.78
N LEU A 58 -3.64 1.29 -11.46
CA LEU A 58 -3.52 0.73 -10.13
C LEU A 58 -2.05 0.56 -9.71
N SER A 59 -1.20 0.04 -10.59
CA SER A 59 0.24 -0.10 -10.34
C SER A 59 0.90 1.24 -10.05
N GLN A 60 0.62 2.27 -10.87
CA GLN A 60 1.13 3.62 -10.65
C GLN A 60 0.68 4.20 -9.30
N THR A 61 -0.58 3.99 -8.93
CA THR A 61 -1.11 4.45 -7.64
C THR A 61 -0.42 3.75 -6.47
N LEU A 62 -0.14 2.45 -6.60
CA LEU A 62 0.56 1.68 -5.57
C LEU A 62 2.00 2.16 -5.36
N GLU A 63 2.73 2.46 -6.44
CA GLU A 63 4.08 3.04 -6.36
C GLU A 63 4.10 4.36 -5.59
N LEU A 64 3.14 5.25 -5.87
CA LEU A 64 3.01 6.52 -5.14
C LEU A 64 2.74 6.31 -3.65
N ILE A 65 1.85 5.38 -3.29
CA ILE A 65 1.56 5.04 -1.88
C ILE A 65 2.80 4.48 -1.18
N ILE A 66 3.53 3.59 -1.84
CA ILE A 66 4.77 3.01 -1.29
C ILE A 66 5.79 4.12 -1.04
N GLN A 67 5.95 5.05 -1.99
CA GLN A 67 6.86 6.18 -1.85
C GLN A 67 6.47 7.10 -0.68
N GLU A 68 5.19 7.46 -0.55
CA GLU A 68 4.70 8.31 0.54
C GLU A 68 4.87 7.65 1.91
N ARG A 69 4.61 6.33 2.00
CA ARG A 69 4.84 5.53 3.21
C ARG A 69 6.30 5.58 3.63
N VAL A 70 7.23 5.35 2.70
CA VAL A 70 8.67 5.38 2.98
C VAL A 70 9.11 6.76 3.45
N ASN A 71 8.66 7.83 2.78
CA ASN A 71 8.98 9.20 3.18
C ASN A 71 8.45 9.53 4.58
N THR A 72 7.21 9.13 4.89
CA THR A 72 6.60 9.36 6.20
C THR A 72 7.30 8.57 7.30
N SER A 73 7.66 7.32 7.03
CA SER A 73 8.45 6.48 7.94
C SER A 73 9.81 7.12 8.27
N ALA A 74 10.52 7.64 7.25
CA ALA A 74 11.79 8.33 7.45
C ALA A 74 11.64 9.60 8.32
N LYS A 75 10.59 10.40 8.11
CA LYS A 75 10.28 11.58 8.94
C LYS A 75 9.97 11.19 10.38
N LEU A 76 9.20 10.12 10.59
CA LEU A 76 8.88 9.61 11.93
C LEU A 76 10.13 9.13 12.67
N GLN A 77 11.01 8.39 11.99
CA GLN A 77 12.26 7.92 12.58
C GLN A 77 13.16 9.08 13.01
N LYS A 78 13.28 10.13 12.18
CA LYS A 78 13.99 11.37 12.54
C LYS A 78 13.41 12.05 13.79
N LYS A 79 12.08 12.10 13.92
CA LYS A 79 11.44 12.62 15.15
C LYS A 79 11.75 11.73 16.35
N LYS A 80 11.69 10.41 16.20
CA LYS A 80 11.98 9.45 17.27
C LYS A 80 13.41 9.60 17.79
N THR A 81 14.40 9.71 16.90
CA THR A 81 15.80 9.90 17.29
C THR A 81 16.02 11.25 17.96
N TYR A 82 15.37 12.32 17.48
CA TYR A 82 15.42 13.64 18.11
C TYR A 82 14.90 13.61 19.55
N TYR A 83 13.72 13.02 19.79
CA TYR A 83 13.16 12.92 21.15
C TYR A 83 13.95 12.00 22.06
N ALA A 84 14.52 10.90 21.53
CA ALA A 84 15.42 10.05 22.30
C ALA A 84 16.63 10.85 22.80
N LYS A 85 17.24 11.66 21.94
CA LYS A 85 18.36 12.54 22.33
C LYS A 85 17.96 13.55 23.40
N ILE A 86 16.78 14.16 23.30
CA ILE A 86 16.28 15.08 24.34
C ILE A 86 16.11 14.34 25.68
N MET A 87 15.55 13.13 25.66
CA MET A 87 15.34 12.34 26.86
C MET A 87 16.66 11.96 27.53
N GLU A 88 17.66 11.55 26.76
CA GLU A 88 19.02 11.29 27.24
C GLU A 88 19.63 12.54 27.89
N ASP A 89 19.50 13.71 27.25
CA ASP A 89 20.03 14.99 27.74
C ASP A 89 19.35 15.43 29.05
N MET A 90 18.03 15.24 29.16
CA MET A 90 17.28 15.51 30.40
C MET A 90 17.67 14.55 31.52
N ASN A 91 17.83 13.26 31.22
CA ASN A 91 18.24 12.27 32.21
C ASN A 91 19.66 12.55 32.71
N ALA A 92 20.59 12.93 31.83
CA ALA A 92 21.94 13.32 32.21
C ALA A 92 21.94 14.51 33.19
N LYS A 93 21.20 15.57 32.88
CA LYS A 93 21.04 16.75 33.76
C LYS A 93 20.43 16.40 35.12
N LEU A 94 19.44 15.51 35.13
CA LEU A 94 18.81 15.06 36.37
C LEU A 94 19.80 14.26 37.23
N GLN A 95 20.58 13.38 36.62
CA GLN A 95 21.62 12.61 37.30
C GLN A 95 22.69 13.53 37.89
N GLU A 96 23.17 14.53 37.14
CA GLU A 96 24.12 15.54 37.65
C GLU A 96 23.58 16.26 38.90
N GLN A 97 22.30 16.65 38.89
CA GLN A 97 21.67 17.25 40.07
C GLN A 97 21.59 16.28 41.25
N GLN A 98 21.25 15.02 41.00
CA GLN A 98 21.19 13.99 42.04
C GLN A 98 22.58 13.76 42.67
N ASP A 99 23.62 13.68 41.85
CA ASP A 99 25.01 13.50 42.29
C ASP A 99 25.50 14.70 43.09
N TRP A 100 25.15 15.92 42.66
CA TRP A 100 25.43 17.14 43.42
C TRP A 100 24.80 17.11 44.81
N ILE A 101 23.51 16.74 44.92
CA ILE A 101 22.81 16.62 46.22
C ILE A 101 23.48 15.57 47.11
N ASN A 102 23.81 14.41 46.54
CA ASN A 102 24.46 13.32 47.25
C ASN A 102 25.83 13.75 47.81
N SER A 103 26.62 14.47 47.02
CA SER A 103 27.92 15.03 47.46
C SER A 103 27.78 16.02 48.62
N HIS A 104 26.75 16.88 48.59
CA HIS A 104 26.49 17.85 49.65
C HIS A 104 26.07 17.17 50.96
N LYS A 105 25.24 16.11 50.89
CA LYS A 105 24.84 15.33 52.08
C LYS A 105 26.05 14.67 52.76
N LEU A 106 27.00 14.13 51.99
CA LEU A 106 28.23 13.55 52.52
C LEU A 106 29.12 14.57 53.24
N ASN A 107 29.27 15.78 52.69
CA ASN A 107 30.03 16.86 53.34
C ASN A 107 29.38 17.37 54.64
N THR A 108 28.04 17.37 54.72
CA THR A 108 27.32 17.87 55.91
C THR A 108 27.45 16.91 57.10
N ASN A 109 27.59 15.60 56.82
CA ASN A 109 27.79 14.58 57.85
C ASN A 109 29.23 14.50 58.36
N ALA A 110 30.22 14.98 57.58
CA ALA A 110 31.61 15.07 58.00
C ALA A 110 31.90 16.31 58.89
N GLY A 111 31.10 17.38 58.79
CA GLY A 111 31.29 18.63 59.53
C GLY A 111 30.70 18.68 60.95
N LYS A 112 30.03 17.62 61.43
CA LYS A 112 29.27 17.64 62.69
C LYS A 112 29.95 16.91 63.87
N LEU A 113 31.30 16.85 63.86
CA LEU A 113 32.13 16.21 64.89
C LEU A 113 33.25 17.12 65.45
N GLY A 114 33.06 18.45 65.40
CA GLY A 114 34.00 19.44 65.93
C GLY A 114 33.37 20.35 67.00
N LEU A 115 33.24 19.82 68.21
CA LEU A 115 32.98 20.55 69.46
C LEU A 115 34.11 21.57 69.72
N VAL A 116 33.79 22.79 70.20
CA VAL A 116 34.40 23.45 71.36
C VAL A 116 33.64 24.76 71.69
N GLU A 117 33.12 24.80 72.91
CA GLU A 117 32.61 25.98 73.64
C GLU A 117 33.78 26.87 74.11
N THR A 118 33.57 28.19 74.21
CA THR A 118 34.03 28.99 75.38
C THR A 118 33.26 30.33 75.46
N LYS A 119 32.88 30.72 76.68
CA LYS A 119 32.15 31.93 77.05
C LYS A 119 33.08 33.06 77.54
N THR A 120 32.45 34.22 77.75
CA THR A 120 32.68 35.30 78.76
C THR A 120 33.62 36.49 78.47
N GLY A 121 33.09 37.70 78.73
CA GLY A 121 33.83 38.94 79.02
C GLY A 121 33.03 40.21 78.68
N ALA A 122 32.67 41.03 79.67
CA ALA A 122 31.79 42.21 79.60
C ALA A 122 32.54 43.55 79.90
N HIS A 123 31.80 44.67 79.80
CA HIS A 123 32.11 46.09 80.13
C HIS A 123 32.88 46.90 79.04
N GLU A 124 32.54 48.14 78.68
CA GLU A 124 31.85 49.22 79.42
C GLU A 124 31.31 50.35 78.49
N GLU A 125 30.39 51.15 79.04
CA GLU A 125 29.56 52.21 78.42
C GLU A 125 30.29 53.54 78.09
N GLY A 126 29.71 54.30 77.15
CA GLY A 126 30.02 55.71 76.89
C GLY A 126 28.96 56.36 75.99
N ASP A 127 28.02 57.07 76.61
CA ASP A 127 26.88 57.80 76.02
C ASP A 127 27.30 59.20 75.48
N ILE A 128 26.61 59.70 74.44
CA ILE A 128 25.95 61.03 74.37
C ILE A 128 25.54 61.43 72.92
N ARG A 129 24.22 61.60 72.78
CA ARG A 129 23.40 62.52 71.93
C ARG A 129 23.38 62.45 70.40
N VAL A 130 22.28 61.86 69.93
CA VAL A 130 21.16 62.49 69.18
C VAL A 130 21.49 63.58 68.15
N LYS A 131 21.40 63.21 66.86
CA LYS A 131 20.69 63.99 65.84
C LYS A 131 19.91 63.06 64.89
N THR A 132 18.61 63.26 64.90
CA THR A 132 17.59 62.67 64.03
C THR A 132 17.81 63.07 62.57
N SER A 133 17.86 62.09 61.67
CA SER A 133 17.44 62.21 60.27
C SER A 133 17.16 60.80 59.74
N ILE A 134 15.90 60.40 59.79
CA ILE A 134 15.38 59.25 59.04
C ILE A 134 15.38 59.67 57.57
N ALA A 135 16.47 59.39 56.88
CA ALA A 135 16.49 59.36 55.43
C ALA A 135 16.20 57.91 55.02
N MET A 136 14.94 57.63 54.70
CA MET A 136 14.63 56.44 53.92
C MET A 136 15.28 56.59 52.55
N ASP A 137 16.19 55.68 52.24
CA ASP A 137 16.70 55.49 50.89
C ASP A 137 15.53 55.42 49.89
N PRO A 138 15.52 56.23 48.82
CA PRO A 138 14.52 56.12 47.76
C PRO A 138 14.86 54.89 46.92
N LYS A 139 14.40 53.71 47.36
CA LYS A 139 14.41 52.50 46.54
C LYS A 139 13.04 52.22 45.93
N THR A 140 12.42 53.25 45.37
CA THR A 140 11.29 53.12 44.44
C THR A 140 11.82 53.12 43.01
N HIS A 141 12.42 52.01 42.58
CA HIS A 141 12.46 51.54 41.19
C HIS A 141 13.07 50.13 41.15
N ARG A 142 12.33 49.10 41.59
CA ARG A 142 12.68 47.71 41.25
C ARG A 142 11.55 46.67 41.33
N MET A 143 10.33 47.06 41.71
CA MET A 143 9.18 46.13 41.81
C MET A 143 8.33 46.01 40.53
N GLY A 144 8.56 46.87 39.53
CA GLY A 144 7.79 46.88 38.28
C GLY A 144 8.34 45.98 37.14
N GLN A 145 9.59 45.54 37.22
CA GLN A 145 10.21 44.71 36.18
C GLN A 145 10.01 43.21 36.43
N GLU A 146 10.17 42.74 37.67
CA GLU A 146 10.01 41.31 38.01
C GLU A 146 8.55 40.80 37.89
N THR A 147 7.57 41.68 38.14
CA THR A 147 6.14 41.36 38.00
C THR A 147 5.72 41.28 36.52
N ASN A 148 6.29 42.12 35.67
CA ASN A 148 6.06 42.12 34.22
C ASN A 148 6.73 40.91 33.54
N GLU A 149 7.96 40.54 33.94
CA GLU A 149 8.64 39.35 33.41
C GLU A 149 7.91 38.04 33.73
N LYS A 150 7.45 37.85 34.97
CA LYS A 150 6.65 36.66 35.35
C LYS A 150 5.32 36.61 34.60
N TYR A 151 4.66 37.75 34.41
CA TYR A 151 3.44 37.85 33.62
C TYR A 151 3.68 37.45 32.16
N ASN A 152 4.78 37.93 31.55
CA ASN A 152 5.15 37.59 30.18
C ASN A 152 5.55 36.11 30.01
N ASP A 153 6.25 35.52 30.97
CA ASP A 153 6.56 34.07 30.98
C ASP A 153 5.29 33.20 31.07
N ILE A 154 4.32 33.59 31.90
CA ILE A 154 3.04 32.88 31.98
C ILE A 154 2.25 33.04 30.68
N MET A 155 2.23 34.24 30.11
CA MET A 155 1.53 34.52 28.85
C MET A 155 2.10 33.70 27.69
N THR A 156 3.42 33.63 27.56
CA THR A 156 4.10 32.82 26.53
C THR A 156 3.86 31.32 26.72
N LYS A 157 3.83 30.82 27.97
CA LYS A 157 3.44 29.43 28.27
C LYS A 157 1.97 29.14 27.93
N LEU A 158 1.08 30.09 28.18
CA LEU A 158 -0.34 29.99 27.84
C LEU A 158 -0.54 29.93 26.32
N ASP A 159 0.12 30.82 25.58
CA ASP A 159 0.07 30.83 24.12
C ASP A 159 0.67 29.55 23.52
N GLY A 160 1.79 29.07 24.07
CA GLY A 160 2.38 27.79 23.68
C GLY A 160 1.47 26.59 23.95
N SER A 161 0.73 26.61 25.06
CA SER A 161 -0.25 25.56 25.41
C SER A 161 -1.49 25.62 24.52
N LYS A 162 -1.96 26.84 24.19
CA LYS A 162 -3.05 27.07 23.24
C LYS A 162 -2.69 26.56 21.84
N ALA A 163 -1.48 26.85 21.36
CA ALA A 163 -1.00 26.35 20.07
C ALA A 163 -0.95 24.80 20.03
N LYS A 164 -0.48 24.15 21.10
CA LYS A 164 -0.49 22.68 21.22
C LYS A 164 -1.91 22.11 21.21
N LEU A 165 -2.86 22.79 21.86
CA LEU A 165 -4.26 22.36 21.86
C LEU A 165 -4.88 22.43 20.44
N GLU A 166 -4.62 23.50 19.70
CA GLU A 166 -5.05 23.64 18.31
C GLU A 166 -4.44 22.56 17.39
N GLU A 167 -3.15 22.23 17.58
CA GLU A 167 -2.51 21.14 16.86
C GLU A 167 -3.17 19.79 17.17
N ILE A 168 -3.50 19.52 18.43
CA ILE A 168 -4.22 18.31 18.86
C ILE A 168 -5.62 18.25 18.24
N MET A 169 -6.36 19.35 18.23
CA MET A 169 -7.69 19.39 17.62
C MET A 169 -7.65 19.15 16.11
N THR A 170 -6.64 19.70 15.43
CA THR A 170 -6.41 19.48 14.00
C THR A 170 -6.08 18.01 13.72
N ASN A 171 -5.16 17.43 14.49
CA ASN A 171 -4.77 16.03 14.38
C ASN A 171 -5.94 15.08 14.67
N LYS A 172 -6.75 15.38 15.70
CA LYS A 172 -7.98 14.64 16.01
C LYS A 172 -8.94 14.64 14.83
N SER A 173 -9.15 15.79 14.20
CA SER A 173 -10.04 15.92 13.04
C SER A 173 -9.54 15.09 11.85
N LYS A 174 -8.22 15.08 11.61
CA LYS A 174 -7.60 14.24 10.57
C LYS A 174 -7.78 12.74 10.85
N LEU A 175 -7.55 12.31 12.10
CA LEU A 175 -7.74 10.92 12.51
C LEU A 175 -9.20 10.46 12.38
N VAL A 176 -10.16 11.32 12.72
CA VAL A 176 -11.59 11.02 12.53
C VAL A 176 -11.89 10.79 11.05
N LEU A 177 -11.36 11.64 10.16
CA LEU A 177 -11.54 11.48 8.72
C LEU A 177 -10.92 10.19 8.19
N GLU A 178 -9.70 9.85 8.60
CA GLU A 178 -9.03 8.60 8.23
C GLU A 178 -9.79 7.37 8.72
N ASN A 179 -10.29 7.38 9.96
CA ASN A 179 -11.14 6.31 10.50
C ASN A 179 -12.44 6.14 9.69
N CYS A 180 -13.08 7.24 9.28
CA CYS A 180 -14.25 7.19 8.40
C CYS A 180 -13.94 6.53 7.05
N LYS A 181 -12.77 6.83 6.45
CA LYS A 181 -12.32 6.19 5.21
C LYS A 181 -12.08 4.69 5.39
N ILE A 182 -11.35 4.31 6.43
CA ILE A 182 -11.07 2.90 6.76
C ILE A 182 -12.38 2.13 6.97
N LYS A 183 -13.32 2.70 7.74
CA LYS A 183 -14.64 2.10 7.95
C LYS A 183 -15.38 1.85 6.64
N LYS A 184 -15.35 2.81 5.70
CA LYS A 184 -15.96 2.64 4.38
C LYS A 184 -15.28 1.54 3.57
N SER A 185 -13.95 1.45 3.59
CA SER A 185 -13.20 0.38 2.92
C SER A 185 -13.48 -0.99 3.50
N ILE A 186 -13.59 -1.12 4.83
CA ILE A 186 -13.97 -2.37 5.50
C ILE A 186 -15.37 -2.81 5.07
N GLU A 187 -16.33 -1.90 5.03
CA GLU A 187 -17.69 -2.22 4.61
C GLU A 187 -17.74 -2.68 3.14
N GLN A 188 -16.98 -2.03 2.26
CA GLN A 188 -16.83 -2.44 0.86
C GLN A 188 -16.23 -3.85 0.73
N LEU A 189 -15.17 -4.14 1.50
CA LEU A 189 -14.56 -5.47 1.52
C LEU A 189 -15.53 -6.51 2.05
N LYS A 190 -16.30 -6.20 3.09
CA LYS A 190 -17.31 -7.11 3.67
C LYS A 190 -18.40 -7.45 2.64
N CYS A 191 -18.92 -6.47 1.92
CA CYS A 191 -19.87 -6.69 0.83
C CYS A 191 -19.27 -7.56 -0.29
N ARG A 192 -18.00 -7.33 -0.64
CA ARG A 192 -17.30 -8.15 -1.64
C ARG A 192 -17.10 -9.58 -1.14
N THR A 193 -16.71 -9.77 0.11
CA THR A 193 -16.55 -11.10 0.70
C THR A 193 -17.86 -11.87 0.71
N ALA A 194 -18.98 -11.20 0.99
CA ALA A 194 -20.32 -11.81 0.96
C ALA A 194 -20.76 -12.27 -0.45
N SER A 195 -20.12 -11.79 -1.52
CA SER A 195 -20.40 -12.24 -2.89
C SER A 195 -19.71 -13.56 -3.27
N PHE A 196 -18.74 -14.01 -2.47
CA PHE A 196 -18.05 -15.27 -2.73
C PHE A 196 -18.89 -16.48 -2.27
N PRO A 197 -18.72 -17.65 -2.92
CA PRO A 197 -19.31 -18.89 -2.45
C PRO A 197 -18.92 -19.20 -1.00
N PRO A 198 -19.82 -19.77 -0.18
CA PRO A 198 -19.55 -20.08 1.23
C PRO A 198 -18.29 -20.93 1.43
N ALA A 199 -18.06 -21.91 0.55
CA ALA A 199 -16.87 -22.78 0.60
C ALA A 199 -15.54 -22.00 0.53
N LEU A 200 -15.49 -20.93 -0.28
CA LEU A 200 -14.32 -20.06 -0.41
C LEU A 200 -14.15 -19.13 0.79
N ILE A 201 -15.25 -18.70 1.42
CA ILE A 201 -15.22 -17.85 2.62
C ILE A 201 -14.75 -18.65 3.84
N THR A 202 -15.12 -19.93 3.90
CA THR A 202 -14.78 -20.83 5.02
C THR A 202 -13.42 -21.49 4.91
N MET A 203 -12.82 -21.51 3.71
CA MET A 203 -11.47 -22.04 3.51
C MET A 203 -10.47 -21.25 4.33
N ASP A 204 -9.51 -21.95 4.93
CA ASP A 204 -8.39 -21.28 5.55
C ASP A 204 -7.43 -20.72 4.49
N MET A 205 -6.67 -19.70 4.88
CA MET A 205 -5.80 -18.97 3.97
C MET A 205 -4.70 -19.84 3.36
N LYS A 206 -4.25 -20.87 4.08
CA LYS A 206 -3.21 -21.77 3.59
C LYS A 206 -3.78 -22.70 2.51
N ALA A 207 -4.97 -23.27 2.73
CA ALA A 207 -5.66 -24.04 1.71
C ALA A 207 -5.92 -23.20 0.44
N LEU A 208 -6.32 -21.93 0.61
CA LEU A 208 -6.55 -21.03 -0.53
C LEU A 208 -5.27 -20.72 -1.31
N GLU A 209 -4.14 -20.55 -0.62
CA GLU A 209 -2.82 -20.37 -1.25
C GLU A 209 -2.37 -21.62 -2.01
N GLU A 210 -2.61 -22.81 -1.46
CA GLU A 210 -2.29 -24.09 -2.09
C GLU A 210 -3.11 -24.29 -3.38
N GLU A 211 -4.43 -24.06 -3.34
CA GLU A 211 -5.31 -24.11 -4.52
C GLU A 211 -4.91 -23.09 -5.59
N HIS A 212 -4.59 -21.86 -5.19
CA HIS A 212 -4.11 -20.85 -6.13
C HIS A 212 -2.80 -21.27 -6.81
N LYS A 213 -1.88 -21.88 -6.07
CA LYS A 213 -0.63 -22.41 -6.62
C LYS A 213 -0.88 -23.58 -7.57
N ALA A 214 -1.81 -24.47 -7.25
CA ALA A 214 -2.21 -25.57 -8.13
C ALA A 214 -2.78 -25.04 -9.45
N LEU A 215 -3.71 -24.08 -9.38
CA LEU A 215 -4.29 -23.43 -10.57
C LEU A 215 -3.24 -22.73 -11.44
N LEU A 216 -2.24 -22.08 -10.83
CA LEU A 216 -1.14 -21.48 -11.59
C LEU A 216 -0.30 -22.53 -12.31
N SER A 217 -0.07 -23.69 -11.69
CA SER A 217 0.63 -24.81 -12.29
C SER A 217 -0.16 -25.41 -13.46
N ASP A 218 -1.46 -25.61 -13.28
CA ASP A 218 -2.34 -26.13 -14.33
C ASP A 218 -2.39 -25.19 -15.53
N ASN A 219 -2.51 -23.87 -15.28
CA ASN A 219 -2.48 -22.86 -16.34
C ASN A 219 -1.14 -22.87 -17.10
N ALA A 220 -0.01 -23.09 -16.42
CA ALA A 220 1.28 -23.22 -17.08
C ALA A 220 1.31 -24.47 -18.00
N ALA A 221 0.81 -25.61 -17.51
CA ALA A 221 0.72 -26.83 -18.30
C ALA A 221 -0.22 -26.69 -19.52
N GLU A 222 -1.36 -26.00 -19.36
CA GLU A 222 -2.26 -25.70 -20.47
C GLU A 222 -1.60 -24.83 -21.54
N VAL A 223 -0.84 -23.81 -21.13
CA VAL A 223 -0.09 -22.95 -22.06
C VAL A 223 0.94 -23.76 -22.84
N GLU A 224 1.69 -24.64 -22.18
CA GLU A 224 2.65 -25.54 -22.85
C GLU A 224 1.95 -26.47 -23.84
N TYR A 225 0.83 -27.07 -23.45
CA TYR A 225 0.04 -27.91 -24.34
C TYR A 225 -0.46 -27.15 -25.58
N PHE A 226 -0.96 -25.92 -25.40
CA PHE A 226 -1.35 -25.05 -26.50
C PHE A 226 -0.19 -24.75 -27.45
N GLN A 227 1.01 -24.47 -26.92
CA GLN A 227 2.20 -24.25 -27.73
C GLN A 227 2.59 -25.51 -28.52
N CYS A 228 2.51 -26.70 -27.91
CA CYS A 228 2.76 -27.96 -28.61
C CYS A 228 1.76 -28.19 -29.75
N LEU A 229 0.48 -27.91 -29.54
CA LEU A 229 -0.53 -28.00 -30.59
C LEU A 229 -0.25 -27.02 -31.73
N GLN A 230 0.10 -25.78 -31.40
CA GLN A 230 0.43 -24.76 -32.39
C GLN A 230 1.64 -25.18 -33.24
N HIS A 231 2.70 -25.68 -32.60
CA HIS A 231 3.86 -26.22 -33.29
C HIS A 231 3.50 -27.40 -34.21
N ARG A 232 2.61 -28.30 -33.77
CA ARG A 232 2.17 -29.44 -34.59
C ARG A 232 1.34 -29.00 -35.79
N ILE A 233 0.52 -27.96 -35.64
CA ILE A 233 -0.20 -27.33 -36.75
C ILE A 233 0.80 -26.72 -37.74
N GLU A 234 1.85 -26.03 -37.26
CA GLU A 234 2.94 -25.48 -38.08
C GLU A 234 3.63 -26.58 -38.91
N GLN A 235 3.94 -27.72 -38.27
CA GLN A 235 4.54 -28.87 -38.95
C GLN A 235 3.64 -29.41 -40.07
N ILE A 236 2.34 -29.55 -39.81
CA ILE A 236 1.38 -30.05 -40.81
C ILE A 236 1.24 -29.07 -41.97
N LYS A 237 1.28 -27.75 -41.72
CA LYS A 237 1.30 -26.72 -42.78
C LYS A 237 2.54 -26.84 -43.69
N GLY A 238 3.67 -27.29 -43.15
CA GLY A 238 4.91 -27.48 -43.90
C GLY A 238 4.95 -28.75 -44.76
N ILE A 239 3.97 -29.65 -44.64
CA ILE A 239 3.92 -30.90 -45.41
C ILE A 239 3.33 -30.61 -46.79
N SER A 240 4.17 -30.75 -47.81
CA SER A 240 3.78 -30.75 -49.22
C SER A 240 4.05 -32.13 -49.82
N HIS A 241 3.07 -32.71 -50.52
CA HIS A 241 3.23 -34.00 -51.18
C HIS A 241 3.01 -33.89 -52.67
N VAL A 242 3.91 -34.49 -53.45
CA VAL A 242 3.80 -34.53 -54.91
C VAL A 242 3.23 -35.88 -55.32
N ILE A 243 2.06 -35.85 -55.95
CA ILE A 243 1.35 -37.04 -56.44
C ILE A 243 1.61 -37.17 -57.94
N LYS A 244 2.15 -38.32 -58.35
CA LYS A 244 2.33 -38.66 -59.77
C LYS A 244 1.10 -39.35 -60.34
N CYS A 245 0.50 -38.74 -61.35
CA CYS A 245 -0.51 -39.37 -62.18
C CYS A 245 0.13 -40.48 -63.04
N PRO A 246 -0.57 -41.59 -63.31
CA PRO A 246 -0.14 -42.60 -64.30
C PRO A 246 0.07 -42.01 -65.70
N CYS A 247 -0.53 -40.86 -65.98
CA CYS A 247 -0.35 -40.07 -67.20
C CYS A 247 0.96 -39.28 -67.25
N GLY A 248 1.81 -39.34 -66.22
CA GLY A 248 3.11 -38.66 -66.13
C GLY A 248 3.06 -37.25 -65.53
N VAL A 249 1.87 -36.70 -65.26
CA VAL A 249 1.69 -35.37 -64.67
C VAL A 249 1.88 -35.42 -63.15
N GLU A 250 2.65 -34.50 -62.59
CA GLU A 250 2.87 -34.33 -61.16
C GLU A 250 1.96 -33.24 -60.59
N TYR A 251 1.28 -33.52 -59.47
CA TYR A 251 0.44 -32.56 -58.74
C TYR A 251 1.03 -32.31 -57.35
N LYS A 252 1.30 -31.05 -57.02
CA LYS A 252 1.74 -30.65 -55.67
C LYS A 252 0.51 -30.36 -54.83
N VAL A 253 0.27 -31.17 -53.80
CA VAL A 253 -0.82 -30.97 -52.84
C VAL A 253 -0.25 -30.17 -51.66
N GLU A 254 -0.83 -29.02 -51.41
CA GLU A 254 -0.55 -28.14 -50.28
C GLU A 254 -1.86 -27.84 -49.55
N LEU A 255 -1.81 -27.68 -48.23
CA LEU A 255 -2.96 -27.25 -47.45
C LEU A 255 -3.07 -25.71 -47.54
N GLU A 256 -3.94 -25.21 -48.43
CA GLU A 256 -4.23 -23.77 -48.53
C GLU A 256 -5.13 -23.29 -47.38
N ASN A 257 -4.76 -22.14 -46.79
CA ASN A 257 -5.55 -21.46 -45.76
C ASN A 257 -6.81 -20.83 -46.37
N SER A 258 -7.99 -21.26 -45.94
CA SER A 258 -9.21 -20.45 -46.04
C SER A 258 -9.30 -19.54 -44.81
N GLY A 259 -8.87 -18.28 -44.93
CA GLY A 259 -9.11 -17.22 -43.93
C GLY A 259 -10.52 -16.65 -44.04
#